data_AF-A0A6P2C001-F1
#
_entry.id   AF-A0A6P2C001-F1
#
_cell.length_a   1.000
_cell.length_b   1.000
_cell.length_c   1.000
_cell.angle_alpha   90.00
_cell.angle_beta   90.00
_cell.angle_gamma   90.00
#
_symmetry.space_group_name_H-M   'P 1'
#
loop_
_entity.id
_entity.type
_entity.pdbx_description
1 polymer ?
#
loop_
_entity_poly.entity_id
_entity_poly.type
_entity_poly.pdbx_seq_one_letter_code
_entity_poly.pdbx_strand_id
1 'polypeptide(L)'
;MTVLPARRAPITLTTADGLRLIGELALPADRDPAGTLVCLHPLPTHGGMMDSHVYRKAAARLPALADLAVLRFNTRGTISDQGRSEGEFGGGETERLDVEAAVGYAVAAGLPDVWLLGWSFGTELTLKWGLLPGVTGGILLSPPLRRATDEDLDRWAASGRPLTALVPEFDDYLRPDEARQRFARVPKATVIGVDGAKHLWVGENYVRIVLSEIVRTVNPAALHGGTLPTTWDGE
;
A
#
# COMPACT_ATOMS: atom_id res chain seq x y z
N MET A 1 3.97 -20.36 -0.58
CA MET A 1 3.68 -19.11 -1.34
C MET A 1 4.48 -19.19 -2.62
N THR A 2 3.81 -19.19 -3.77
CA THR A 2 4.50 -19.20 -5.07
C THR A 2 5.05 -17.80 -5.36
N VAL A 3 6.34 -17.72 -5.69
CA VAL A 3 6.99 -16.49 -6.15
C VAL A 3 7.04 -16.55 -7.67
N LEU A 4 6.42 -15.57 -8.34
CA LEU A 4 6.36 -15.49 -9.79
C LEU A 4 7.53 -14.65 -10.34
N PRO A 5 7.88 -14.80 -11.64
CA PRO A 5 8.96 -14.05 -12.27
C PRO A 5 8.82 -12.53 -12.07
N ALA A 6 9.90 -11.89 -11.62
CA ALA A 6 9.99 -10.44 -11.49
C ALA A 6 11.46 -10.05 -11.32
N ARG A 7 11.85 -8.86 -11.74
CA ARG A 7 13.15 -8.26 -11.40
C ARG A 7 13.04 -7.66 -10.00
N ARG A 8 13.78 -8.20 -9.04
CA ARG A 8 13.76 -7.75 -7.64
C ARG A 8 15.11 -7.20 -7.25
N ALA A 9 15.13 -6.00 -6.71
CA ALA A 9 16.34 -5.36 -6.24
C ALA A 9 16.13 -4.82 -4.82
N PRO A 10 17.08 -5.03 -3.89
CA PRO A 10 17.09 -4.27 -2.65
C PRO A 10 17.33 -2.79 -2.98
N ILE A 11 16.68 -1.91 -2.22
CA ILE A 11 16.82 -0.47 -2.36
C ILE A 11 17.11 0.16 -0.99
N THR A 12 17.76 1.31 -1.01
CA THR A 12 17.94 2.15 0.17
C THR A 12 17.32 3.50 -0.13
N LEU A 13 16.35 3.91 0.66
CA LEU A 13 15.75 5.24 0.59
C LEU A 13 16.53 6.17 1.53
N THR A 14 16.79 7.40 1.10
CA THR A 14 17.40 8.44 1.93
C THR A 14 16.37 9.52 2.24
N THR A 15 16.06 9.71 3.51
CA THR A 15 15.12 10.72 3.96
C THR A 15 15.77 12.10 4.00
N ALA A 16 14.95 13.16 4.04
CA ALA A 16 15.45 14.53 4.11
C ALA A 16 16.23 14.84 5.42
N ASP A 17 15.97 14.09 6.50
CA ASP A 17 16.73 14.12 7.75
C ASP A 17 17.96 13.17 7.76
N GLY A 18 18.29 12.57 6.61
CA GLY A 18 19.53 11.82 6.40
C GLY A 18 19.50 10.35 6.84
N LEU A 19 18.33 9.80 7.18
CA LEU A 19 18.17 8.39 7.55
C LEU A 19 18.17 7.51 6.30
N ARG A 20 18.74 6.31 6.44
CA ARG A 20 18.66 5.24 5.44
C ARG A 20 17.59 4.24 5.82
N LEU A 21 16.59 4.10 4.96
CA LEU A 21 15.52 3.14 5.11
C LEU A 21 15.72 1.99 4.12
N ILE A 22 15.59 0.76 4.60
CA ILE A 22 15.73 -0.43 3.76
C ILE A 22 14.42 -0.74 3.04
N GLY A 23 14.52 -1.23 1.81
CA GLY A 23 13.37 -1.66 1.03
C GLY A 23 13.73 -2.63 -0.09
N GLU A 24 12.71 -3.00 -0.85
CA GLU A 24 12.80 -3.82 -2.05
C GLU A 24 11.86 -3.25 -3.12
N LEU A 25 12.36 -3.20 -4.35
CA LEU A 25 11.57 -2.91 -5.54
C LEU A 25 11.42 -4.20 -6.36
N ALA A 26 10.18 -4.61 -6.59
CA ALA A 26 9.82 -5.69 -7.51
C ALA A 26 9.17 -5.12 -8.77
N LEU A 27 9.75 -5.41 -9.94
CA LEU A 27 9.29 -4.96 -11.25
C LEU A 27 8.90 -6.15 -12.13
N PRO A 28 7.99 -5.99 -13.11
CA PRO A 28 7.76 -7.01 -14.11
C PRO A 28 9.07 -7.47 -14.76
N ALA A 29 9.16 -8.77 -15.05
CA ALA A 29 10.42 -9.39 -15.43
C ALA A 29 10.96 -8.83 -16.76
N ASP A 30 10.09 -8.68 -17.75
CA ASP A 30 10.48 -8.52 -19.16
C ASP A 30 9.84 -7.29 -19.82
N ARG A 31 9.17 -6.44 -19.03
CA ARG A 31 8.46 -5.25 -19.52
C ARG A 31 8.41 -4.14 -18.47
N ASP A 32 8.00 -2.96 -18.90
CA ASP A 32 7.78 -1.82 -18.02
C ASP A 32 6.47 -2.00 -17.22
N PRO A 33 6.42 -1.52 -15.97
CA PRO A 33 5.21 -1.59 -15.16
C PRO A 33 4.10 -0.68 -15.72
N ALA A 34 2.84 -1.12 -15.59
CA ALA A 34 1.66 -0.32 -15.92
C ALA A 34 1.29 0.67 -14.80
N GLY A 35 1.71 0.40 -13.56
CA GLY A 35 1.52 1.25 -12.40
C GLY A 35 2.34 0.79 -11.21
N THR A 36 2.39 1.60 -10.16
CA THR A 36 3.32 1.40 -9.04
C THR A 36 2.62 1.45 -7.70
N LEU A 37 2.89 0.46 -6.84
CA LEU A 37 2.46 0.42 -5.46
C LEU A 37 3.62 0.82 -4.55
N VAL A 38 3.45 1.90 -3.78
CA VAL A 38 4.31 2.24 -2.65
C VAL A 38 3.62 1.76 -1.38
N CYS A 39 4.15 0.70 -0.78
CA CYS A 39 3.55 -0.02 0.33
C CYS A 39 3.95 0.59 1.69
N LEU A 40 2.95 1.03 2.46
CA LEU A 40 3.11 1.61 3.79
C LEU A 40 2.59 0.64 4.86
N HIS A 41 3.50 0.00 5.58
CA HIS A 41 3.21 -1.18 6.41
C HIS A 41 2.38 -0.90 7.68
N PRO A 42 1.83 -1.96 8.30
CA PRO A 42 1.13 -1.87 9.59
C PRO A 42 2.04 -1.36 10.72
N LEU A 43 1.46 -1.15 11.90
CA LEU A 43 2.17 -0.53 13.01
C LEU A 43 3.45 -1.30 13.40
N PRO A 44 4.65 -0.71 13.31
CA PRO A 44 5.90 -1.44 13.51
C PRO A 44 6.10 -1.95 14.94
N THR A 45 5.59 -1.22 15.93
CA THR A 45 5.63 -1.65 17.34
C THR A 45 4.80 -2.90 17.63
N HIS A 46 3.97 -3.35 16.68
CA HIS A 46 3.17 -4.57 16.76
C HIS A 46 3.54 -5.58 15.66
N GLY A 47 4.77 -5.51 15.14
CA GLY A 47 5.29 -6.45 14.15
C GLY A 47 4.94 -6.13 12.70
N GLY A 48 4.39 -4.95 12.42
CA GLY A 48 4.21 -4.46 11.06
C GLY A 48 5.56 -4.17 10.39
N MET A 49 5.73 -4.61 9.15
CA MET A 49 6.98 -4.45 8.39
C MET A 49 6.71 -4.62 6.89
N MET A 50 7.69 -4.30 6.05
CA MET A 50 7.56 -4.44 4.60
C MET A 50 7.30 -5.87 4.11
N ASP A 51 7.62 -6.88 4.92
CA ASP A 51 7.39 -8.31 4.68
C ASP A 51 6.04 -8.84 5.22
N SER A 52 5.16 -7.96 5.74
CA SER A 52 3.81 -8.37 6.13
C SER A 52 3.09 -9.08 4.98
N HIS A 53 2.27 -10.10 5.30
CA HIS A 53 1.92 -11.15 4.34
C HIS A 53 1.19 -10.67 3.08
N VAL A 54 0.38 -9.61 3.16
CA VAL A 54 -0.27 -9.01 2.00
C VAL A 54 0.77 -8.45 1.03
N TYR A 55 1.74 -7.67 1.52
CA TYR A 55 2.77 -7.04 0.70
C TYR A 55 3.76 -8.03 0.13
N ARG A 56 4.15 -9.03 0.93
CA ARG A 56 4.98 -10.13 0.45
C ARG A 56 4.29 -10.88 -0.70
N LYS A 57 2.98 -11.14 -0.60
CA LYS A 57 2.20 -11.77 -1.67
C LYS A 57 2.01 -10.83 -2.87
N ALA A 58 1.85 -9.52 -2.64
CA ALA A 58 1.78 -8.53 -3.70
C ALA A 58 3.07 -8.50 -4.53
N ALA A 59 4.23 -8.33 -3.88
CA ALA A 59 5.55 -8.32 -4.52
C ALA A 59 5.91 -9.68 -5.17
N ALA A 60 5.38 -10.78 -4.64
CA ALA A 60 5.59 -12.11 -5.21
C ALA A 60 4.75 -12.37 -6.48
N ARG A 61 3.64 -11.65 -6.70
CA ARG A 61 2.66 -12.02 -7.73
C ARG A 61 2.27 -10.90 -8.69
N LEU A 62 2.03 -9.68 -8.21
CA LEU A 62 1.50 -8.59 -9.03
C LEU A 62 2.42 -8.12 -10.16
N PRO A 63 3.76 -8.19 -10.04
CA PRO A 63 4.63 -7.91 -11.18
C PRO A 63 4.38 -8.82 -12.39
N ALA A 64 4.05 -10.09 -12.15
CA ALA A 64 3.81 -11.06 -13.23
C ALA A 64 2.34 -11.14 -13.67
N LEU A 65 1.40 -10.93 -12.73
CA LEU A 65 -0.04 -11.11 -12.98
C LEU A 65 -0.75 -9.84 -13.43
N ALA A 66 -0.17 -8.67 -13.16
CA ALA A 66 -0.84 -7.39 -13.40
C ALA A 66 0.12 -6.29 -13.86
N ASP A 67 1.35 -6.65 -14.21
CA ASP A 67 2.40 -5.72 -14.63
C ASP A 67 2.60 -4.55 -13.64
N LEU A 68 2.44 -4.79 -12.34
CA LEU A 68 2.60 -3.74 -11.32
C LEU A 68 3.99 -3.75 -10.70
N ALA A 69 4.60 -2.57 -10.60
CA ALA A 69 5.75 -2.36 -9.74
C ALA A 69 5.30 -2.36 -8.27
N VAL A 70 6.06 -3.01 -7.39
CA VAL A 70 5.80 -3.05 -5.96
C VAL A 70 7.04 -2.59 -5.21
N LEU A 71 6.99 -1.36 -4.68
CA LEU A 71 7.98 -0.78 -3.80
C LEU A 71 7.51 -0.99 -2.36
N ARG A 72 8.24 -1.79 -1.60
CA ARG A 72 7.99 -2.01 -0.17
C ARG A 72 9.23 -1.64 0.62
N PHE A 73 9.06 -0.95 1.74
CA PHE A 73 10.16 -0.47 2.56
C PHE A 73 9.75 -0.45 4.03
N ASN A 74 10.73 -0.48 4.91
CA ASN A 74 10.53 -0.32 6.35
C ASN A 74 10.62 1.16 6.70
N THR A 75 9.61 1.70 7.39
CA THR A 75 9.71 3.04 7.99
C THR A 75 10.83 3.10 9.02
N ARG A 76 11.22 4.31 9.43
CA ARG A 76 12.27 4.55 10.43
C ARG A 76 12.13 3.65 11.66
N GLY A 77 13.24 3.06 12.09
CA GLY A 77 13.33 2.17 13.24
C GLY A 77 12.75 0.76 13.06
N THR A 78 11.97 0.49 12.00
CA THR A 78 11.33 -0.82 11.76
C THR A 78 12.36 -1.90 11.40
N ILE A 79 12.11 -3.12 11.88
CA ILE A 79 12.95 -4.31 11.67
C ILE A 79 12.17 -5.33 10.84
N SER A 80 12.86 -5.99 9.91
CA SER A 80 12.39 -7.14 9.14
C SER A 80 13.52 -8.14 8.94
N ASP A 81 13.24 -9.23 8.22
CA ASP A 81 14.25 -10.22 7.83
C ASP A 81 15.39 -9.61 6.98
N GLN A 82 15.13 -8.49 6.29
CA GLN A 82 16.14 -7.79 5.48
C GLN A 82 16.99 -6.78 6.28
N GLY A 83 16.76 -6.65 7.59
CA GLY A 83 17.51 -5.75 8.48
C GLY A 83 16.63 -4.69 9.13
N ARG A 84 17.27 -3.58 9.56
CA ARG A 84 16.65 -2.47 10.29
C ARG A 84 16.84 -1.16 9.54
N SER A 85 15.73 -0.44 9.31
CA SER A 85 15.79 0.96 8.88
C SER A 85 16.30 1.85 10.02
N GLU A 86 17.11 2.85 9.70
CA GLU A 86 17.66 3.79 10.69
C GLU A 86 16.57 4.63 11.36
N GLY A 87 16.93 5.30 12.46
CA GLY A 87 16.03 6.14 13.25
C GLY A 87 15.11 5.37 14.18
N GLU A 88 14.04 6.03 14.62
CA GLU A 88 13.10 5.53 15.62
C GLU A 88 11.66 5.90 15.24
N PHE A 89 10.72 5.05 15.66
CA PHE A 89 9.30 5.25 15.43
C PHE A 89 8.83 6.59 16.01
N GLY A 90 8.27 7.45 15.16
CA GLY A 90 7.83 8.80 15.49
C GLY A 90 6.33 8.95 15.69
N GLY A 91 5.61 7.85 15.87
CA GLY A 91 4.17 7.90 16.14
C GLY A 91 3.30 8.23 14.93
N GLY A 92 3.86 8.32 13.72
CA GLY A 92 3.18 8.70 12.48
C GLY A 92 3.50 10.12 11.99
N GLU A 93 4.23 10.91 12.78
CA GLU A 93 4.55 12.31 12.43
C GLU A 93 5.89 12.41 11.70
N THR A 94 6.94 11.77 12.23
CA THR A 94 8.27 11.83 11.58
C THR A 94 8.36 10.88 10.39
N GLU A 95 7.53 9.83 10.35
CA GLU A 95 7.33 8.96 9.18
C GLU A 95 6.86 9.72 7.93
N ARG A 96 6.39 10.97 8.04
CA ARG A 96 6.17 11.87 6.89
C ARG A 96 7.38 11.89 5.94
N LEU A 97 8.58 12.01 6.50
CA LEU A 97 9.82 12.07 5.71
C LEU A 97 10.16 10.73 5.04
N ASP A 98 9.66 9.62 5.60
CA ASP A 98 9.83 8.29 5.02
C ASP A 98 8.92 8.10 3.82
N VAL A 99 7.66 8.57 3.92
CA VAL A 99 6.70 8.60 2.81
C VAL A 99 7.24 9.46 1.67
N GLU A 100 7.75 10.66 1.99
CA GLU A 100 8.38 11.56 1.03
C GLU A 100 9.57 10.90 0.32
N ALA A 101 10.44 10.19 1.05
CA ALA A 101 11.57 9.48 0.47
C ALA A 101 11.15 8.34 -0.46
N ALA A 102 10.14 7.55 -0.07
CA ALA A 102 9.64 6.44 -0.89
C ALA A 102 8.96 6.90 -2.17
N VAL A 103 8.11 7.94 -2.10
CA VAL A 103 7.48 8.55 -3.27
C VAL A 103 8.52 9.25 -4.15
N GLY A 104 9.44 10.00 -3.54
CA GLY A 104 10.53 10.67 -4.25
C GLY A 104 11.40 9.68 -5.02
N TYR A 105 11.73 8.53 -4.43
CA TYR A 105 12.43 7.44 -5.11
C TYR A 105 11.65 6.92 -6.32
N ALA A 106 10.35 6.62 -6.16
CA ALA A 106 9.52 6.11 -7.25
C ALA A 106 9.45 7.09 -8.43
N VAL A 107 9.26 8.39 -8.14
CA VAL A 107 9.24 9.45 -9.14
C VAL A 107 10.60 9.61 -9.82
N ALA A 108 11.70 9.62 -9.07
CA ALA A 108 13.04 9.75 -9.62
C ALA A 108 13.47 8.56 -10.47
N ALA A 109 12.98 7.36 -10.14
CA ALA A 109 13.17 6.15 -10.92
C ALA A 109 12.27 6.07 -12.17
N GLY A 110 11.42 7.07 -12.41
CA GLY A 110 10.51 7.12 -13.56
C GLY A 110 9.38 6.10 -13.49
N LEU A 111 9.02 5.63 -12.29
CA LEU A 111 7.95 4.65 -12.12
C LEU A 111 6.57 5.30 -12.39
N PRO A 112 5.70 4.66 -13.20
CA PRO A 112 4.44 5.24 -13.61
C PRO A 112 3.36 5.05 -12.55
N ASP A 113 2.34 5.90 -12.63
CA ASP A 113 1.07 5.82 -11.90
C ASP A 113 1.25 5.37 -10.43
N VAL A 114 1.80 6.25 -9.59
CA VAL A 114 2.20 5.92 -8.23
C VAL A 114 1.00 5.94 -7.29
N TRP A 115 0.62 4.78 -6.76
CA TRP A 115 -0.41 4.61 -5.75
C TRP A 115 0.19 4.29 -4.39
N LEU A 116 -0.33 4.92 -3.34
CA LEU A 116 0.02 4.56 -1.97
C LEU A 116 -0.87 3.41 -1.52
N LEU A 117 -0.26 2.30 -1.12
CA LEU A 117 -0.95 1.15 -0.55
C LEU A 117 -0.67 1.10 0.95
N GLY A 118 -1.54 1.70 1.75
CA GLY A 118 -1.44 1.72 3.20
C GLY A 118 -2.19 0.57 3.86
N TRP A 119 -1.67 0.02 4.95
CA TRP A 119 -2.39 -0.94 5.79
C TRP A 119 -2.30 -0.58 7.26
N SER A 120 -3.46 -0.51 7.93
CA SER A 120 -3.58 -0.13 9.33
C SER A 120 -2.87 1.21 9.61
N PHE A 121 -1.79 1.23 10.40
CA PHE A 121 -0.93 2.41 10.56
C PHE A 121 -0.52 3.07 9.23
N GLY A 122 -0.20 2.31 8.19
CA GLY A 122 0.17 2.88 6.89
C GLY A 122 -0.98 3.59 6.16
N THR A 123 -2.26 3.29 6.47
CA THR A 123 -3.37 4.09 5.93
C THR A 123 -3.37 5.49 6.54
N GLU A 124 -2.99 5.62 7.80
CA GLU A 124 -2.86 6.92 8.48
C GLU A 124 -1.76 7.75 7.81
N LEU A 125 -0.63 7.13 7.50
CA LEU A 125 0.46 7.77 6.76
C LEU A 125 0.00 8.19 5.36
N THR A 126 -0.75 7.34 4.67
CA THR A 126 -1.35 7.68 3.37
C THR A 126 -2.25 8.90 3.48
N LEU A 127 -3.16 8.92 4.45
CA LEU A 127 -4.12 10.00 4.62
C LEU A 127 -3.45 11.32 4.99
N LYS A 128 -2.52 11.29 5.96
CA LYS A 128 -1.87 12.51 6.48
C LYS A 128 -0.83 13.08 5.53
N TRP A 129 -0.06 12.22 4.85
CA TRP A 129 1.19 12.60 4.16
C TRP A 129 1.24 12.19 2.70
N GLY A 130 0.19 11.56 2.17
CA GLY A 130 0.22 10.98 0.83
C GLY A 130 -0.08 11.93 -0.32
N LEU A 131 -0.52 13.16 -0.05
CA LEU A 131 -0.83 14.16 -1.09
C LEU A 131 0.43 14.84 -1.65
N LEU A 132 1.38 14.02 -2.11
CA LEU A 132 2.66 14.44 -2.68
C LEU A 132 2.56 14.59 -4.21
N PRO A 133 3.46 15.37 -4.84
CA PRO A 133 3.60 15.37 -6.30
C PRO A 133 3.90 13.95 -6.83
N GLY A 134 3.29 13.58 -7.95
CA GLY A 134 3.45 12.26 -8.59
C GLY A 134 2.55 11.15 -8.05
N VAL A 135 1.90 11.32 -6.89
CA VAL A 135 0.94 10.33 -6.36
C VAL A 135 -0.42 10.47 -7.06
N THR A 136 -0.91 9.37 -7.63
CA THR A 136 -2.21 9.27 -8.29
C THR A 136 -3.35 9.17 -7.29
N GLY A 137 -3.23 8.28 -6.29
CA GLY A 137 -4.30 7.98 -5.33
C GLY A 137 -3.83 7.08 -4.20
N GLY A 138 -4.79 6.66 -3.35
CA GLY A 138 -4.52 5.81 -2.19
C GLY A 138 -5.43 4.59 -2.11
N ILE A 139 -4.87 3.45 -1.70
CA ILE A 139 -5.59 2.23 -1.35
C ILE A 139 -5.33 1.98 0.14
N LEU A 140 -6.41 1.90 0.92
CA LEU A 140 -6.38 1.84 2.38
C LEU A 140 -6.90 0.48 2.83
N LEU A 141 -6.04 -0.35 3.41
CA LEU A 141 -6.41 -1.64 3.99
C LEU A 141 -6.64 -1.49 5.49
N SER A 142 -7.84 -1.81 5.98
CA SER A 142 -8.21 -1.71 7.40
C SER A 142 -7.88 -0.34 8.04
N PRO A 143 -8.40 0.78 7.50
CA PRO A 143 -8.04 2.11 7.99
C PRO A 143 -8.62 2.39 9.39
N PRO A 144 -7.80 2.51 10.45
CA PRO A 144 -8.34 2.62 11.80
C PRO A 144 -8.79 4.05 12.17
N LEU A 145 -8.42 5.06 11.37
CA LEU A 145 -8.76 6.49 11.56
C LEU A 145 -8.54 7.00 13.00
N ARG A 146 -7.44 6.57 13.63
CA ARG A 146 -6.99 6.97 14.97
C ARG A 146 -6.13 8.22 14.96
N ARG A 147 -5.35 8.45 13.90
CA ARG A 147 -4.39 9.57 13.79
C ARG A 147 -4.80 10.56 12.70
N ALA A 148 -5.36 10.06 11.62
CA ALA A 148 -5.93 10.87 10.57
C ALA A 148 -7.20 11.51 11.09
N THR A 149 -7.30 12.81 10.88
CA THR A 149 -8.43 13.63 11.31
C THR A 149 -9.36 13.89 10.14
N ASP A 150 -10.45 14.57 10.46
CA ASP A 150 -11.36 15.09 9.47
C ASP A 150 -10.67 16.07 8.50
N GLU A 151 -9.72 16.87 8.96
CA GLU A 151 -8.94 17.77 8.09
C GLU A 151 -8.14 16.98 7.04
N ASP A 152 -7.60 15.81 7.40
CA ASP A 152 -6.87 14.96 6.46
C ASP A 152 -7.79 14.46 5.34
N LEU A 153 -9.01 14.04 5.68
CA LEU A 153 -10.01 13.64 4.68
C LEU A 153 -10.43 14.82 3.79
N ASP A 154 -10.59 16.01 4.35
CA ASP A 154 -10.95 17.21 3.56
C ASP A 154 -9.85 17.60 2.57
N ARG A 155 -8.57 17.43 2.95
CA ARG A 155 -7.45 17.62 2.02
C ARG A 155 -7.51 16.64 0.85
N TRP A 156 -7.86 15.38 1.09
CA TRP A 156 -8.08 14.41 0.02
C TRP A 156 -9.27 14.77 -0.87
N ALA A 157 -10.38 15.23 -0.28
CA ALA A 157 -11.53 15.73 -1.02
C ALA A 157 -11.16 16.90 -1.94
N ALA A 158 -10.44 17.89 -1.42
CA ALA A 158 -9.97 19.06 -2.17
C ALA A 158 -8.96 18.70 -3.28
N SER A 159 -8.13 17.68 -3.06
CA SER A 159 -7.15 17.21 -4.06
C SER A 159 -7.81 16.59 -5.30
N GLY A 160 -9.06 16.11 -5.18
CA GLY A 160 -9.75 15.39 -6.25
C GLY A 160 -9.10 14.05 -6.64
N ARG A 161 -8.18 13.51 -5.83
CA ARG A 161 -7.55 12.21 -6.03
C ARG A 161 -8.42 11.07 -5.48
N PRO A 162 -8.45 9.89 -6.13
CA PRO A 162 -9.25 8.76 -5.68
C PRO A 162 -8.67 8.11 -4.41
N LEU A 163 -9.58 7.60 -3.58
CA LEU A 163 -9.27 6.73 -2.45
C LEU A 163 -10.11 5.45 -2.53
N THR A 164 -9.49 4.30 -2.30
CA THR A 164 -10.21 3.02 -2.16
C THR A 164 -9.94 2.44 -0.78
N ALA A 165 -10.95 2.37 0.08
CA ALA A 165 -10.84 1.80 1.42
C ALA A 165 -11.43 0.39 1.47
N LEU A 166 -10.59 -0.61 1.71
CA LEU A 166 -11.01 -1.98 2.00
C LEU A 166 -11.16 -2.13 3.51
N VAL A 167 -12.38 -2.46 3.95
CA VAL A 167 -12.77 -2.46 5.35
C VAL A 167 -13.28 -3.85 5.74
N PRO A 168 -12.58 -4.58 6.63
CA PRO A 168 -13.05 -5.89 7.09
C PRO A 168 -14.38 -5.79 7.85
N GLU A 169 -15.28 -6.76 7.67
CA GLU A 169 -16.54 -6.83 8.42
C GLU A 169 -16.31 -6.86 9.94
N PHE A 170 -15.32 -7.65 10.37
CA PHE A 170 -14.97 -7.83 11.78
C PHE A 170 -13.69 -7.07 12.15
N ASP A 171 -13.53 -5.86 11.64
CA ASP A 171 -12.49 -4.95 12.12
C ASP A 171 -12.83 -4.43 13.52
N ASP A 172 -11.82 -4.32 14.37
CA ASP A 172 -11.94 -3.86 15.76
C ASP A 172 -11.89 -2.33 15.88
N TYR A 173 -11.51 -1.61 14.82
CA TYR A 173 -11.32 -0.16 14.83
C TYR A 173 -12.32 0.59 13.97
N LEU A 174 -12.58 0.12 12.75
CA LEU A 174 -13.50 0.77 11.82
C LEU A 174 -14.24 -0.27 10.98
N ARG A 175 -15.56 -0.30 11.11
CA ARG A 175 -16.42 -1.24 10.36
C ARG A 175 -17.02 -0.61 9.10
N PRO A 176 -17.49 -1.41 8.13
CA PRO A 176 -17.90 -0.89 6.82
C PRO A 176 -18.93 0.25 6.84
N ASP A 177 -19.97 0.16 7.69
CA ASP A 177 -20.99 1.21 7.77
C ASP A 177 -20.44 2.53 8.31
N GLU A 178 -19.61 2.46 9.36
CA GLU A 178 -18.93 3.64 9.90
C GLU A 178 -17.93 4.21 8.89
N ALA A 179 -17.17 3.34 8.22
CA ALA A 179 -16.25 3.75 7.17
C ALA A 179 -16.97 4.50 6.04
N ARG A 180 -18.14 4.03 5.59
CA ARG A 180 -18.95 4.74 4.58
C ARG A 180 -19.33 6.14 5.04
N GLN A 181 -19.70 6.31 6.31
CA GLN A 181 -20.02 7.63 6.87
C GLN A 181 -18.79 8.55 6.92
N ARG A 182 -17.65 8.04 7.40
CA ARG A 182 -16.40 8.82 7.50
C ARG A 182 -15.88 9.22 6.12
N PHE A 183 -15.80 8.28 5.18
CA PHE A 183 -15.27 8.52 3.84
C PHE A 183 -16.24 9.24 2.89
N ALA A 184 -17.52 9.42 3.25
CA ALA A 184 -18.44 10.27 2.49
C ALA A 184 -17.97 11.73 2.35
N ARG A 185 -17.02 12.15 3.21
CA ARG A 185 -16.36 13.47 3.13
C ARG A 185 -15.45 13.59 1.90
N VAL A 186 -15.00 12.49 1.31
CA VAL A 186 -14.17 12.44 0.11
C VAL A 186 -15.01 11.98 -1.09
N PRO A 187 -15.38 12.87 -2.03
CA PRO A 187 -16.31 12.52 -3.12
C PRO A 187 -15.84 11.38 -4.03
N LYS A 188 -14.53 11.18 -4.15
CA LYS A 188 -13.92 10.08 -4.93
C LYS A 188 -13.46 8.91 -4.08
N ALA A 189 -13.93 8.80 -2.83
CA ALA A 189 -13.66 7.62 -2.03
C ALA A 189 -14.64 6.49 -2.36
N THR A 190 -14.10 5.29 -2.51
CA THR A 190 -14.86 4.04 -2.61
C THR A 190 -14.61 3.23 -1.35
N VAL A 191 -15.67 2.79 -0.66
CA VAL A 191 -15.56 1.92 0.52
C VAL A 191 -16.05 0.51 0.17
N ILE A 192 -15.17 -0.46 0.31
CA ILE A 192 -15.42 -1.88 0.03
C ILE A 192 -15.42 -2.61 1.37
N GLY A 193 -16.60 -3.00 1.85
CA GLY A 193 -16.74 -3.92 2.97
C GLY A 193 -16.38 -5.34 2.53
N VAL A 194 -15.62 -6.07 3.34
CA VAL A 194 -15.25 -7.47 3.05
C VAL A 194 -15.77 -8.40 4.13
N ASP A 195 -16.79 -9.17 3.77
CA ASP A 195 -17.46 -10.15 4.62
C ASP A 195 -16.48 -11.21 5.15
N GLY A 196 -16.63 -11.57 6.41
CA GLY A 196 -15.82 -12.56 7.12
C GLY A 196 -14.39 -12.11 7.45
N ALA A 197 -13.90 -11.02 6.86
CA ALA A 197 -12.53 -10.57 7.06
C ALA A 197 -12.34 -9.92 8.44
N LYS A 198 -11.09 -9.99 8.92
CA LYS A 198 -10.60 -9.32 10.13
C LYS A 198 -9.47 -8.35 9.78
N HIS A 199 -9.12 -7.49 10.72
CA HIS A 199 -8.11 -6.43 10.59
C HIS A 199 -6.82 -6.85 9.85
N LEU A 200 -6.36 -8.07 10.11
CA LEU A 200 -5.09 -8.58 9.59
C LEU A 200 -5.18 -9.27 8.21
N TRP A 201 -6.35 -9.41 7.60
CA TRP A 201 -6.49 -10.08 6.28
C TRP A 201 -5.86 -11.49 6.23
N VAL A 202 -5.94 -12.25 7.32
CA VAL A 202 -5.33 -13.59 7.42
C VAL A 202 -6.20 -14.61 6.69
N GLY A 203 -5.62 -15.27 5.68
CA GLY A 203 -6.28 -16.31 4.90
C GLY A 203 -6.12 -16.09 3.40
N GLU A 204 -5.96 -17.17 2.63
CA GLU A 204 -5.72 -17.10 1.18
C GLU A 204 -6.84 -16.35 0.45
N ASN A 205 -8.10 -16.58 0.84
CA ASN A 205 -9.25 -15.91 0.24
C ASN A 205 -9.21 -14.39 0.43
N TYR A 206 -8.92 -13.91 1.63
CA TYR A 206 -8.88 -12.47 1.93
C TYR A 206 -7.72 -11.79 1.24
N VAL A 207 -6.53 -12.42 1.19
CA VAL A 207 -5.43 -11.85 0.40
C VAL A 207 -5.79 -11.80 -1.08
N ARG A 208 -6.46 -12.82 -1.62
CA ARG A 208 -6.90 -12.80 -3.02
C ARG A 208 -7.89 -11.66 -3.29
N ILE A 209 -8.83 -11.40 -2.39
CA ILE A 209 -9.76 -10.27 -2.49
C ILE A 209 -8.95 -8.96 -2.50
N VAL A 210 -8.06 -8.76 -1.53
CA VAL A 210 -7.21 -7.56 -1.45
C VAL A 210 -6.39 -7.35 -2.71
N LEU A 211 -5.68 -8.38 -3.20
CA LEU A 211 -4.89 -8.27 -4.42
C LEU A 211 -5.75 -7.98 -5.66
N SER A 212 -6.96 -8.54 -5.73
CA SER A 212 -7.87 -8.28 -6.86
C SER A 212 -8.37 -6.84 -6.86
N GLU A 213 -8.70 -6.29 -5.69
CA GLU A 213 -9.15 -4.88 -5.59
C GLU A 213 -8.00 -3.88 -5.76
N ILE A 214 -6.77 -4.24 -5.36
CA ILE A 214 -5.57 -3.49 -5.73
C ILE A 214 -5.46 -3.40 -7.26
N VAL A 215 -5.54 -4.53 -7.95
CA VAL A 215 -5.43 -4.56 -9.42
C VAL A 215 -6.61 -3.87 -10.09
N ARG A 216 -7.85 -4.02 -9.56
CA ARG A 216 -9.02 -3.28 -10.05
C ARG A 216 -8.79 -1.76 -10.01
N THR A 217 -8.12 -1.28 -8.97
CA THR A 217 -7.88 0.14 -8.77
C THR A 217 -6.75 0.65 -9.67
N VAL A 218 -5.65 -0.10 -9.80
CA VAL A 218 -4.42 0.39 -10.45
C VAL A 218 -4.30 -0.04 -11.92
N ASN A 219 -4.65 -1.29 -12.24
CA ASN A 219 -4.59 -1.81 -13.61
C ASN A 219 -5.76 -2.77 -13.88
N PRO A 220 -7.00 -2.25 -14.01
CA PRO A 220 -8.19 -3.09 -14.18
C PRO A 220 -8.16 -3.95 -15.45
N ALA A 221 -7.36 -3.57 -16.46
CA ALA A 221 -7.20 -4.34 -17.70
C ALA A 221 -6.54 -5.71 -17.47
N ALA A 222 -5.81 -5.89 -16.37
CA ALA A 222 -5.19 -7.16 -15.99
C ALA A 222 -6.16 -8.16 -15.31
N LEU A 223 -7.41 -7.75 -15.03
CA LEU A 223 -8.41 -8.65 -14.45
C LEU A 223 -9.10 -9.47 -15.54
N HIS A 224 -9.12 -10.80 -15.38
CA HIS A 224 -9.88 -11.72 -16.24
C HIS A 224 -11.17 -12.14 -15.55
N GLY A 225 -12.32 -11.81 -16.14
CA GLY A 225 -13.62 -12.11 -15.52
C GLY A 225 -13.82 -11.40 -14.17
N GLY A 226 -13.12 -10.29 -13.93
CA GLY A 226 -13.20 -9.50 -12.70
C GLY A 226 -12.38 -10.02 -11.52
N THR A 227 -11.55 -11.05 -11.70
CA THR A 227 -10.66 -11.57 -10.64
C THR A 227 -9.21 -11.62 -11.12
N LEU A 228 -8.27 -11.63 -10.16
CA LEU A 228 -6.87 -11.87 -10.46
C LEU A 228 -6.66 -13.33 -10.87
N PRO A 229 -5.95 -13.63 -11.97
CA PRO A 229 -5.65 -14.99 -12.39
C PRO A 229 -5.00 -15.82 -11.27
N THR A 230 -5.46 -17.07 -11.15
CA THR A 230 -4.91 -18.03 -10.17
C THR A 230 -3.75 -18.84 -10.73
N THR A 231 -3.63 -18.91 -12.05
CA THR A 231 -2.52 -19.52 -12.78
C THR A 231 -1.70 -18.44 -13.48
N TRP A 232 -0.43 -18.72 -13.68
CA TRP A 232 0.46 -17.93 -14.52
C TRP A 232 0.89 -18.86 -15.66
N ASP A 233 0.48 -18.52 -16.88
CA ASP A 233 0.58 -19.45 -18.02
C ASP A 233 1.94 -19.37 -18.73
N GLY A 234 2.79 -18.42 -18.33
CA GLY A 234 4.21 -18.35 -18.69
C GLY A 234 4.48 -18.36 -20.19
N GLU A 235 4.57 -17.16 -20.78
CA GLU A 235 5.39 -16.93 -21.98
C GLU A 235 6.63 -16.14 -21.58
#